data_AF-A0A8C0JE95-F1
#
_entry.id   AF-A0A8C0JE95-F1
#
_cell.length_a   1.000
_cell.length_b   1.000
_cell.length_c   1.000
_cell.angle_alpha   90.00
_cell.angle_beta   90.00
_cell.angle_gamma   90.00
#
_symmetry.space_group_name_H-M   'P 1'
#
loop_
_entity.id
_entity.type
_entity.pdbx_description
1 polymer ?
#
loop_
_entity_poly.entity_id
_entity_poly.type
_entity_poly.pdbx_seq_one_letter_code
_entity_poly.pdbx_strand_id
1 'polypeptide(L)'
;SMRRPPQLNVAQLNQKKMRELYHKDLLQLAHEKKLERIRQLEVMWDAEKRVDQKRLTRLLKDEEYERQMEEAIQKAEENKKLKEQQLEQEERLATELARLNYEKLKDEKMRQQIRENSLELRELEKKLKSAYMNKERAAQIAEKEAIRYEKMKRDAEISQKMKEEQERVIMEESSAELRRNKEKILYQQELEKQLEEQEKKKQDAYEEFLKEKLMIDEIVRKIYEEDQMERQLKLEKMRATQRYIEEFKNEQAIWKRKKREEMEEENRKIMEFANMQQQREEDRMAKAQLPKTLKSYKISDVSFKNCLQCISIFVELRQTYEAQLAFRKIVLQALQEEEEAFRQKMLAKFAEDDRIEQMNAQKRRMKQLEHRKAVEKLIEERHKQFLADKERELEERQLEDRRQGNIYAIVEEERQKLLKEHATKLLGYLPRGILRDEDDVNMLGEEFRKAYQKRKEDVYSEDN
;
A
#
# COMPACT_ATOMS: atom_id res chain seq x y z
N SER A 1 153.41 27.73 60.93
CA SER A 1 153.11 29.00 61.61
C SER A 1 151.61 29.21 61.63
N MET A 2 150.97 29.14 62.81
CA MET A 2 149.51 29.33 62.94
C MET A 2 149.22 30.67 63.62
N ARG A 3 148.97 31.74 62.84
CA ARG A 3 148.21 32.88 63.37
C ARG A 3 146.73 32.57 63.17
N ARG A 4 145.95 32.64 64.26
CA ARG A 4 144.48 32.47 64.19
C ARG A 4 143.91 33.48 63.19
N PRO A 5 142.92 33.12 62.35
CA PRO A 5 142.21 34.11 61.56
C PRO A 5 141.60 35.15 62.50
N PRO A 6 141.62 36.44 62.14
CA PRO A 6 141.15 37.51 63.03
C PRO A 6 139.67 37.28 63.34
N GLN A 7 139.34 37.29 64.64
CA GLN A 7 137.94 37.25 65.06
C GLN A 7 137.28 38.56 64.64
N LEU A 8 136.48 38.49 63.57
CA LEU A 8 135.57 39.56 63.18
C LEU A 8 134.75 39.96 64.40
N ASN A 9 134.76 41.24 64.74
CA ASN A 9 134.05 41.77 65.91
C ASN A 9 132.56 41.41 65.80
N VAL A 10 131.84 41.26 66.92
CA VAL A 10 130.43 40.87 66.97
C VAL A 10 129.57 41.72 66.03
N ALA A 11 129.86 43.03 65.94
CA ALA A 11 129.23 43.95 64.99
C ALA A 11 129.45 43.56 63.51
N GLN A 12 130.66 43.13 63.13
CA GLN A 12 130.99 42.70 61.76
C GLN A 12 130.38 41.34 61.43
N LEU A 13 130.36 40.41 62.38
CA LEU A 13 129.71 39.10 62.22
C LEU A 13 128.19 39.27 62.05
N ASN A 14 127.58 40.15 62.84
CA ASN A 14 126.17 40.51 62.68
C ASN A 14 125.90 41.24 61.36
N GLN A 15 126.73 42.19 60.93
CA GLN A 15 126.60 42.81 59.60
C GLN A 15 126.68 41.78 58.47
N LYS A 16 127.57 40.78 58.55
CA LYS A 16 127.64 39.70 57.56
C LYS A 16 126.34 38.90 57.54
N LYS A 17 125.85 38.43 58.70
CA LYS A 17 124.57 37.71 58.80
C LYS A 17 123.39 38.53 58.27
N MET A 18 123.30 39.82 58.60
CA MET A 18 122.24 40.70 58.10
C MET A 18 122.29 40.89 56.58
N ARG A 19 123.48 40.92 55.97
CA ARG A 19 123.63 40.94 54.50
C ARG A 19 123.25 39.60 53.85
N GLU A 20 123.60 38.48 54.48
CA GLU A 20 123.24 37.14 54.02
C GLU A 20 121.72 36.91 54.10
N LEU A 21 121.07 37.36 55.19
CA LEU A 21 119.61 37.41 55.32
C LEU A 21 118.98 38.31 54.25
N TYR A 22 119.39 39.58 54.17
CA TYR A 22 118.84 40.52 53.18
C TYR A 22 119.00 40.03 51.71
N HIS A 23 120.10 39.36 51.39
CA HIS A 23 120.29 38.75 50.07
C HIS A 23 119.38 37.53 49.85
N LYS A 24 119.19 36.69 50.88
CA LYS A 24 118.23 35.58 50.85
C LYS A 24 116.79 36.09 50.70
N ASP A 25 116.41 37.13 51.44
CA ASP A 25 115.09 37.76 51.38
C ASP A 25 114.84 38.38 49.99
N LEU A 26 115.85 39.02 49.40
CA LEU A 26 115.80 39.49 48.00
C LEU A 26 115.61 38.35 46.99
N LEU A 27 116.30 37.22 47.17
CA LEU A 27 116.14 36.03 46.33
C LEU A 27 114.76 35.40 46.50
N GLN A 28 114.23 35.34 47.72
CA GLN A 28 112.87 34.86 48.00
C GLN A 28 111.83 35.79 47.37
N LEU A 29 111.93 37.11 47.55
CA LEU A 29 111.04 38.10 46.94
C LEU A 29 111.11 38.08 45.40
N ALA A 30 112.27 37.81 44.81
CA ALA A 30 112.43 37.64 43.37
C ALA A 30 111.79 36.33 42.88
N HIS A 31 111.91 35.24 43.65
CA HIS A 31 111.26 33.96 43.37
C HIS A 31 109.74 34.05 43.48
N GLU A 32 109.23 34.69 44.53
CA GLU A 32 107.80 34.99 44.74
C GLU A 32 107.25 35.82 43.58
N LYS A 33 107.91 36.92 43.20
CA LYS A 33 107.51 37.73 42.02
C LYS A 33 107.57 36.94 40.71
N LYS A 34 108.41 35.91 40.60
CA LYS A 34 108.43 35.00 39.44
C LYS A 34 107.24 34.03 39.48
N LEU A 35 106.95 33.41 40.63
CA LEU A 35 105.77 32.54 40.81
C LEU A 35 104.47 33.32 40.57
N GLU A 36 104.38 34.54 41.06
CA GLU A 36 103.19 35.38 40.92
C GLU A 36 102.92 35.76 39.46
N ARG A 37 103.99 36.03 38.69
CA ARG A 37 103.89 36.20 37.22
C ARG A 37 103.48 34.92 36.50
N ILE A 38 103.98 33.77 36.93
CA ILE A 38 103.59 32.47 36.36
C ILE A 38 102.09 32.22 36.61
N ARG A 39 101.61 32.39 37.85
CA ARG A 39 100.19 32.30 38.21
C ARG A 39 99.31 33.26 37.42
N GLN A 40 99.76 34.50 37.21
CA GLN A 40 99.04 35.48 36.38
C GLN A 40 98.92 35.02 34.93
N LEU A 41 99.99 34.47 34.34
CA LEU A 41 99.97 33.90 33.00
C LEU A 41 99.10 32.63 32.91
N GLU A 42 99.12 31.75 33.92
CA GLU A 42 98.24 30.58 34.02
C GLU A 42 96.76 30.99 34.06
N VAL A 43 96.40 31.97 34.90
CA VAL A 43 95.04 32.51 34.99
C VAL A 43 94.60 33.18 33.68
N MET A 44 95.51 33.86 32.98
CA MET A 44 95.25 34.45 31.65
C MET A 44 95.08 33.36 30.57
N TRP A 45 95.93 32.34 30.52
CA TRP A 45 95.79 31.23 29.58
C TRP A 45 94.51 30.44 29.82
N ASP A 46 94.13 30.21 31.08
CA ASP A 46 92.85 29.56 31.39
C ASP A 46 91.65 30.47 31.12
N ALA A 47 91.82 31.80 31.15
CA ALA A 47 90.79 32.73 30.68
C ALA A 47 90.62 32.63 29.16
N GLU A 48 91.70 32.65 28.37
CA GLU A 48 91.61 32.52 26.92
C GLU A 48 91.06 31.14 26.50
N LYS A 49 91.51 30.03 27.13
CA LYS A 49 90.89 28.70 26.93
C LYS A 49 89.38 28.70 27.18
N ARG A 50 88.91 29.39 28.22
CA ARG A 50 87.46 29.53 28.51
C ARG A 50 86.75 30.43 27.50
N VAL A 51 87.43 31.38 26.88
CA VAL A 51 86.88 32.20 25.78
C VAL A 51 86.83 31.36 24.50
N ASP A 52 87.87 30.60 24.16
CA ASP A 52 87.91 29.71 22.99
C ASP A 52 86.90 28.57 23.09
N GLN A 53 86.76 27.95 24.26
CA GLN A 53 85.67 27.00 24.52
C GLN A 53 84.30 27.64 24.30
N LYS A 54 84.09 28.90 24.67
CA LYS A 54 82.84 29.63 24.41
C LYS A 54 82.68 30.05 22.94
N ARG A 55 83.77 30.34 22.21
CA ARG A 55 83.76 30.58 20.76
C ARG A 55 83.33 29.29 20.04
N LEU A 56 83.99 28.17 20.34
CA LEU A 56 83.68 26.84 19.78
C LEU A 56 82.26 26.38 20.13
N THR A 57 81.81 26.58 21.37
CA THR A 57 80.42 26.23 21.80
C THR A 57 79.35 27.10 21.14
N ARG A 58 79.70 28.28 20.61
CA ARG A 58 78.80 29.08 19.77
C ARG A 58 78.78 28.52 18.36
N LEU A 59 79.94 28.40 17.71
CA LEU A 59 80.05 27.85 16.36
C LEU A 59 79.34 26.51 16.20
N LEU A 60 79.53 25.56 17.15
CA LEU A 60 78.83 24.28 17.13
C LEU A 60 77.30 24.40 17.26
N LYS A 61 76.79 25.38 18.02
CA LYS A 61 75.35 25.66 18.14
C LYS A 61 74.79 26.37 16.93
N ASP A 62 75.58 27.24 16.32
CA ASP A 62 75.21 27.96 15.10
C ASP A 62 75.14 26.93 13.94
N GLU A 63 76.12 26.01 13.82
CA GLU A 63 76.11 24.85 12.91
C GLU A 63 74.97 23.86 13.19
N GLU A 64 74.65 23.56 14.46
CA GLU A 64 73.50 22.73 14.85
C GLU A 64 72.17 23.40 14.46
N TYR A 65 72.06 24.72 14.61
CA TYR A 65 70.87 25.50 14.25
C TYR A 65 70.69 25.60 12.73
N GLU A 66 71.76 25.89 11.99
CA GLU A 66 71.74 25.89 10.51
C GLU A 66 71.31 24.53 9.98
N ARG A 67 71.87 23.42 10.50
CA ARG A 67 71.46 22.06 10.13
C ARG A 67 69.99 21.76 10.44
N GLN A 68 69.50 22.16 11.62
CA GLN A 68 68.08 22.00 11.97
C GLN A 68 67.16 22.81 11.05
N MET A 69 67.61 24.00 10.62
CA MET A 69 66.89 24.85 9.67
C MET A 69 66.89 24.25 8.25
N GLU A 70 68.02 23.74 7.77
CA GLU A 70 68.12 23.02 6.49
C GLU A 70 67.25 21.77 6.49
N GLU A 71 67.31 20.94 7.53
CA GLU A 71 66.44 19.78 7.70
C GLU A 71 64.95 20.17 7.71
N ALA A 72 64.60 21.28 8.36
CA ALA A 72 63.22 21.77 8.38
C ALA A 72 62.74 22.27 7.00
N ILE A 73 63.61 22.93 6.24
CA ILE A 73 63.33 23.36 4.85
C ILE A 73 63.17 22.15 3.94
N GLN A 74 64.07 21.18 3.99
CA GLN A 74 63.99 19.94 3.21
C GLN A 74 62.69 19.18 3.51
N LYS A 75 62.37 18.97 4.79
CA LYS A 75 61.11 18.33 5.20
C LYS A 75 59.89 19.15 4.79
N ALA A 76 59.95 20.48 4.78
CA ALA A 76 58.86 21.33 4.29
C ALA A 76 58.66 21.19 2.77
N GLU A 77 59.74 21.12 1.99
CA GLU A 77 59.68 20.86 0.55
C GLU A 77 59.14 19.46 0.23
N GLU A 78 59.59 18.42 0.94
CA GLU A 78 59.09 17.05 0.78
C GLU A 78 57.59 16.96 1.10
N ASN A 79 57.16 17.55 2.22
CA ASN A 79 55.75 17.64 2.58
C ASN A 79 54.93 18.45 1.56
N LYS A 80 55.51 19.47 0.93
CA LYS A 80 54.86 20.22 -0.15
C LYS A 80 54.70 19.35 -1.40
N LYS A 81 55.77 18.71 -1.87
CA LYS A 81 55.76 17.82 -3.05
C LYS A 81 54.79 16.64 -2.85
N LEU A 82 54.72 16.07 -1.65
CA LEU A 82 53.77 15.02 -1.29
C LEU A 82 52.30 15.52 -1.36
N LYS A 83 52.02 16.73 -0.86
CA LYS A 83 50.69 17.34 -0.95
C LYS A 83 50.29 17.68 -2.38
N GLU A 84 51.22 18.17 -3.19
CA GLU A 84 50.99 18.42 -4.62
C GLU A 84 50.65 17.11 -5.36
N GLN A 85 51.37 16.02 -5.08
CA GLN A 85 51.05 14.68 -5.60
C GLN A 85 49.71 14.11 -5.10
N GLN A 86 49.33 14.39 -3.84
CA GLN A 86 48.02 14.02 -3.30
C GLN A 86 46.88 14.78 -3.98
N LEU A 87 47.02 16.10 -4.14
CA LEU A 87 46.04 16.94 -4.84
C LEU A 87 45.91 16.52 -6.32
N GLU A 88 47.01 16.24 -7.03
CA GLU A 88 46.93 15.70 -8.39
C GLU A 88 46.18 14.36 -8.45
N GLN A 89 46.33 13.48 -7.45
CA GLN A 89 45.58 12.22 -7.39
C GLN A 89 44.10 12.46 -7.09
N GLU A 90 43.78 13.36 -6.17
CA GLU A 90 42.41 13.76 -5.84
C GLU A 90 41.69 14.43 -7.02
N GLU A 91 42.36 15.30 -7.79
CA GLU A 91 41.81 15.91 -9.00
C GLU A 91 41.57 14.89 -10.13
N ARG A 92 42.49 13.95 -10.34
CA ARG A 92 42.31 12.84 -11.30
C ARG A 92 41.14 11.93 -10.89
N LEU A 93 41.01 11.63 -9.60
CA LEU A 93 39.87 10.86 -9.08
C LEU A 93 38.56 11.66 -9.20
N ALA A 94 38.55 12.95 -8.88
CA ALA A 94 37.38 13.81 -8.99
C ALA A 94 36.89 13.98 -10.43
N THR A 95 37.81 14.09 -11.39
CA THR A 95 37.47 14.19 -12.83
C THR A 95 36.92 12.89 -13.40
N GLU A 96 37.51 11.73 -13.08
CA GLU A 96 36.93 10.43 -13.47
C GLU A 96 35.60 10.13 -12.75
N LEU A 97 35.45 10.52 -11.48
CA LEU A 97 34.15 10.43 -10.77
C LEU A 97 33.08 11.33 -11.41
N ALA A 98 33.44 12.56 -11.78
CA ALA A 98 32.54 13.47 -12.49
C ALA A 98 32.12 12.91 -13.85
N ARG A 99 33.06 12.32 -14.60
CA ARG A 99 32.80 11.63 -15.86
C ARG A 99 31.86 10.42 -15.67
N LEU A 100 32.15 9.52 -14.74
CA LEU A 100 31.31 8.36 -14.45
C LEU A 100 29.90 8.75 -14.01
N ASN A 101 29.75 9.86 -13.28
CA ASN A 101 28.45 10.39 -12.89
C ASN A 101 27.70 11.05 -14.06
N TYR A 102 28.41 11.71 -14.98
CA TYR A 102 27.82 12.22 -16.23
C TYR A 102 27.36 11.09 -17.16
N GLU A 103 28.17 10.04 -17.33
CA GLU A 103 27.84 8.85 -18.14
C GLU A 103 26.58 8.15 -17.56
N LYS A 104 26.50 7.93 -16.24
CA LYS A 104 25.29 7.42 -15.57
C LYS A 104 24.07 8.32 -15.80
N LEU A 105 24.20 9.64 -15.58
CA LEU A 105 23.08 10.58 -15.73
C LEU A 105 22.55 10.62 -17.18
N LYS A 106 23.44 10.53 -18.16
CA LYS A 106 23.10 10.42 -19.59
C LYS A 106 22.30 9.15 -19.86
N ASP A 107 22.74 8.00 -19.35
CA ASP A 107 22.06 6.72 -19.53
C ASP A 107 20.71 6.67 -18.79
N GLU A 108 20.62 7.23 -17.58
CA GLU A 108 19.36 7.40 -16.85
C GLU A 108 18.36 8.29 -17.63
N LYS A 109 18.83 9.36 -18.28
CA LYS A 109 18.00 10.25 -19.10
C LYS A 109 17.56 9.57 -20.40
N MET A 110 18.43 8.79 -21.04
CA MET A 110 18.06 7.93 -22.18
C MET A 110 16.99 6.91 -21.77
N ARG A 111 17.18 6.21 -20.64
CA ARG A 111 16.21 5.25 -20.08
C ARG A 111 14.92 5.92 -19.63
N GLN A 112 14.95 7.17 -19.16
CA GLN A 112 13.74 7.96 -18.90
C GLN A 112 12.98 8.23 -20.20
N GLN A 113 13.66 8.75 -21.23
CA GLN A 113 13.06 9.04 -22.52
C GLN A 113 12.47 7.79 -23.19
N ILE A 114 13.11 6.63 -23.05
CA ILE A 114 12.60 5.34 -23.53
C ILE A 114 11.37 4.88 -22.74
N ARG A 115 11.36 4.99 -21.40
CA ARG A 115 10.18 4.68 -20.56
C ARG A 115 8.99 5.59 -20.85
N GLU A 116 9.22 6.87 -21.13
CA GLU A 116 8.17 7.83 -21.44
C GLU A 116 7.57 7.60 -22.84
N ASN A 117 8.41 7.29 -23.85
CA ASN A 117 7.96 7.18 -25.24
C ASN A 117 7.47 5.78 -25.65
N SER A 118 8.05 4.70 -25.10
CA SER A 118 7.66 3.33 -25.46
C SER A 118 6.25 2.97 -24.99
N LEU A 119 5.45 2.39 -25.88
CA LEU A 119 4.07 2.01 -25.58
C LEU A 119 4.02 0.83 -24.60
N GLU A 120 4.90 -0.17 -24.76
CA GLU A 120 4.92 -1.38 -23.92
C GLU A 120 5.16 -1.06 -22.45
N LEU A 121 6.12 -0.19 -22.12
CA LEU A 121 6.41 0.17 -20.73
C LEU A 121 5.30 1.05 -20.14
N ARG A 122 4.70 1.94 -20.93
CA ARG A 122 3.55 2.76 -20.50
C ARG A 122 2.30 1.91 -20.24
N GLU A 123 2.06 0.87 -21.04
CA GLU A 123 0.98 -0.09 -20.81
C GLU A 123 1.25 -0.99 -19.61
N LEU A 124 2.48 -1.49 -19.45
CA LEU A 124 2.90 -2.24 -18.27
C LEU A 124 2.70 -1.40 -17.00
N GLU A 125 3.19 -0.16 -16.98
CA GLU A 125 3.03 0.75 -15.85
C GLU A 125 1.54 1.03 -15.55
N LYS A 126 0.69 1.20 -16.57
CA LYS A 126 -0.77 1.35 -16.41
C LYS A 126 -1.42 0.08 -15.81
N LYS A 127 -1.00 -1.12 -16.23
CA LYS A 127 -1.46 -2.40 -15.67
C LYS A 127 -0.97 -2.60 -14.22
N LEU A 128 0.26 -2.20 -13.89
CA LEU A 128 0.79 -2.25 -12.52
C LEU A 128 0.08 -1.24 -11.61
N LYS A 129 -0.20 -0.03 -12.09
CA LYS A 129 -1.01 0.97 -11.36
C LYS A 129 -2.41 0.45 -11.05
N SER A 130 -3.11 -0.18 -12.00
CA SER A 130 -4.44 -0.77 -11.71
C SER A 130 -4.37 -1.98 -10.76
N ALA A 131 -3.29 -2.76 -10.80
CA ALA A 131 -3.02 -3.82 -9.83
C ALA A 131 -2.89 -3.27 -8.39
N TYR A 132 -2.16 -2.16 -8.20
CA TYR A 132 -2.08 -1.48 -6.90
C TYR A 132 -3.44 -0.99 -6.41
N MET A 133 -4.22 -0.31 -7.26
CA MET A 133 -5.58 0.12 -6.90
C MET A 133 -6.49 -1.06 -6.51
N ASN A 134 -6.35 -2.21 -7.17
CA ASN A 134 -7.13 -3.41 -6.85
C ASN A 134 -6.68 -4.07 -5.53
N LYS A 135 -5.38 -4.09 -5.23
CA LYS A 135 -4.84 -4.54 -3.93
C LYS A 135 -5.32 -3.64 -2.79
N GLU A 136 -5.31 -2.32 -2.99
CA GLU A 136 -5.81 -1.35 -2.01
C GLU A 136 -7.31 -1.52 -1.76
N ARG A 137 -8.13 -1.65 -2.81
CA ARG A 137 -9.57 -1.93 -2.70
C ARG A 137 -9.85 -3.21 -1.93
N ALA A 138 -9.08 -4.27 -2.15
CA ALA A 138 -9.23 -5.52 -1.41
C ALA A 138 -8.90 -5.36 0.09
N ALA A 139 -7.88 -4.57 0.42
CA ALA A 139 -7.58 -4.22 1.82
C ALA A 139 -8.72 -3.41 2.46
N GLN A 140 -9.27 -2.41 1.76
CA GLN A 140 -10.41 -1.61 2.23
C GLN A 140 -11.70 -2.46 2.41
N ILE A 141 -11.90 -3.49 1.57
CA ILE A 141 -13.01 -4.43 1.73
C ILE A 141 -12.81 -5.28 2.99
N ALA A 142 -11.63 -5.88 3.18
CA ALA A 142 -11.31 -6.69 4.35
C ALA A 142 -11.38 -5.88 5.66
N GLU A 143 -10.90 -4.64 5.67
CA GLU A 143 -11.03 -3.70 6.79
C GLU A 143 -12.51 -3.41 7.10
N LYS A 144 -13.31 -3.10 6.08
CA LYS A 144 -14.75 -2.84 6.23
C LYS A 144 -15.52 -4.08 6.71
N GLU A 145 -15.08 -5.27 6.35
CA GLU A 145 -15.64 -6.54 6.84
C GLU A 145 -15.24 -6.80 8.29
N ALA A 146 -13.98 -6.59 8.67
CA ALA A 146 -13.54 -6.65 10.07
C ALA A 146 -14.35 -5.70 10.96
N ILE A 147 -14.55 -4.44 10.52
CA ILE A 147 -15.37 -3.44 11.23
C ILE A 147 -16.84 -3.91 11.36
N ARG A 148 -17.41 -4.59 10.35
CA ARG A 148 -18.76 -5.20 10.47
C ARG A 148 -18.77 -6.33 11.50
N TYR A 149 -17.80 -7.24 11.48
CA TYR A 149 -17.72 -8.35 12.43
C TYR A 149 -17.56 -7.84 13.87
N GLU A 150 -16.72 -6.83 14.10
CA GLU A 150 -16.63 -6.18 15.40
C GLU A 150 -17.95 -5.53 15.82
N LYS A 151 -18.64 -4.84 14.90
CA LYS A 151 -19.95 -4.23 15.20
C LYS A 151 -20.97 -5.30 15.57
N MET A 152 -21.07 -6.39 14.80
CA MET A 152 -21.97 -7.51 15.11
C MET A 152 -21.65 -8.14 16.46
N LYS A 153 -20.36 -8.27 16.83
CA LYS A 153 -19.95 -8.72 18.16
C LYS A 153 -20.41 -7.76 19.27
N ARG A 154 -20.18 -6.45 19.14
CA ARG A 154 -20.66 -5.44 20.10
C ARG A 154 -22.18 -5.42 20.22
N ASP A 155 -22.90 -5.45 19.10
CA ASP A 155 -24.36 -5.47 19.06
C ASP A 155 -24.92 -6.74 19.75
N ALA A 156 -24.24 -7.89 19.60
CA ALA A 156 -24.58 -9.14 20.28
C ALA A 156 -24.28 -9.09 21.79
N GLU A 157 -23.13 -8.55 22.21
CA GLU A 157 -22.78 -8.35 23.63
C GLU A 157 -23.77 -7.41 24.34
N ILE A 158 -24.24 -6.36 23.66
CA ILE A 158 -25.31 -5.48 24.15
C ILE A 158 -26.63 -6.26 24.24
N SER A 159 -26.99 -7.01 23.20
CA SER A 159 -28.22 -7.81 23.16
C SER A 159 -28.26 -8.88 24.26
N GLN A 160 -27.12 -9.46 24.63
CA GLN A 160 -27.00 -10.39 25.74
C GLN A 160 -27.24 -9.67 27.08
N LYS A 161 -26.56 -8.56 27.35
CA LYS A 161 -26.74 -7.79 28.59
C LYS A 161 -28.18 -7.28 28.77
N MET A 162 -28.84 -6.88 27.69
CA MET A 162 -30.25 -6.48 27.73
C MET A 162 -31.18 -7.64 28.10
N LYS A 163 -30.86 -8.89 27.70
CA LYS A 163 -31.61 -10.09 28.13
C LYS A 163 -31.33 -10.44 29.59
N GLU A 164 -30.06 -10.44 30.00
CA GLU A 164 -29.66 -10.70 31.39
C GLU A 164 -30.36 -9.73 32.37
N GLU A 165 -30.53 -8.46 32.00
CA GLU A 165 -31.26 -7.48 32.80
C GLU A 165 -32.79 -7.66 32.72
N GLN A 166 -33.36 -8.01 31.57
CA GLN A 166 -34.78 -8.37 31.46
C GLN A 166 -35.13 -9.60 32.31
N GLU A 167 -34.29 -10.64 32.30
CA GLU A 167 -34.44 -11.84 33.12
C GLU A 167 -34.40 -11.52 34.62
N ARG A 168 -33.54 -10.58 35.05
CA ARG A 168 -33.53 -10.08 36.44
C ARG A 168 -34.82 -9.37 36.82
N VAL A 169 -35.32 -8.47 35.97
CA VAL A 169 -36.59 -7.76 36.21
C VAL A 169 -37.75 -8.76 36.30
N ILE A 170 -37.84 -9.72 35.38
CA ILE A 170 -38.89 -10.77 35.40
C ILE A 170 -38.80 -11.61 36.68
N MET A 171 -37.60 -11.97 37.13
CA MET A 171 -37.40 -12.70 38.39
C MET A 171 -37.79 -11.88 39.62
N GLU A 172 -37.51 -10.57 39.65
CA GLU A 172 -37.93 -9.69 40.73
C GLU A 172 -39.45 -9.49 40.75
N GLU A 173 -40.07 -9.19 39.59
CA GLU A 173 -41.51 -9.07 39.42
C GLU A 173 -42.24 -10.36 39.84
N SER A 174 -41.77 -11.52 39.40
CA SER A 174 -42.30 -12.82 39.81
C SER A 174 -42.18 -13.03 41.32
N SER A 175 -41.06 -12.63 41.94
CA SER A 175 -40.89 -12.69 43.39
C SER A 175 -41.84 -11.76 44.14
N ALA A 176 -42.17 -10.60 43.58
CA ALA A 176 -43.10 -9.63 44.16
C ALA A 176 -44.56 -10.05 43.97
N GLU A 177 -44.91 -10.65 42.83
CA GLU A 177 -46.22 -11.27 42.61
C GLU A 177 -46.43 -12.47 43.56
N LEU A 178 -45.40 -13.30 43.79
CA LEU A 178 -45.46 -14.38 44.76
C LEU A 178 -45.73 -13.88 46.19
N ARG A 179 -45.20 -12.70 46.57
CA ARG A 179 -45.51 -12.04 47.86
C ARG A 179 -46.97 -11.58 47.90
N ARG A 180 -47.43 -10.83 46.89
CA ARG A 180 -48.82 -10.37 46.77
C ARG A 180 -49.81 -11.53 46.78
N ASN A 181 -49.48 -12.66 46.15
CA ASN A 181 -50.35 -13.83 46.11
C ASN A 181 -50.38 -14.58 47.46
N LYS A 182 -49.28 -14.62 48.21
CA LYS A 182 -49.28 -15.09 49.62
C LYS A 182 -50.14 -14.18 50.51
N GLU A 183 -50.04 -12.87 50.36
CA GLU A 183 -50.85 -11.89 51.09
C GLU A 183 -52.35 -12.06 50.79
N LYS A 184 -52.74 -12.24 49.53
CA LYS A 184 -54.14 -12.57 49.14
C LYS A 184 -54.63 -13.87 49.78
N ILE A 185 -53.81 -14.93 49.80
CA ILE A 185 -54.18 -16.23 50.41
C ILE A 185 -54.39 -16.08 51.91
N LEU A 186 -53.52 -15.36 52.62
CA LEU A 186 -53.67 -15.09 54.06
C LEU A 186 -54.92 -14.25 54.34
N TYR A 187 -55.22 -13.25 53.51
CA TYR A 187 -56.45 -12.45 53.62
C TYR A 187 -57.71 -13.28 53.36
N GLN A 188 -57.70 -14.16 52.36
CA GLN A 188 -58.80 -15.10 52.10
C GLN A 188 -59.02 -16.05 53.29
N GLN A 189 -57.96 -16.64 53.83
CA GLN A 189 -58.04 -17.51 55.01
C GLN A 189 -58.62 -16.79 56.24
N GLU A 190 -58.37 -15.49 56.41
CA GLU A 190 -58.95 -14.71 57.50
C GLU A 190 -60.44 -14.39 57.26
N LEU A 191 -60.86 -14.15 56.02
CA LEU A 191 -62.28 -14.04 55.67
C LEU A 191 -63.03 -15.37 55.84
N GLU A 192 -62.40 -16.50 55.48
CA GLU A 192 -62.97 -17.84 55.67
C GLU A 192 -63.20 -18.15 57.16
N LYS A 193 -62.25 -17.80 58.05
CA LYS A 193 -62.46 -17.87 59.51
C LYS A 193 -63.62 -16.99 59.99
N GLN A 194 -63.74 -15.77 59.47
CA GLN A 194 -64.84 -14.86 59.85
C GLN A 194 -66.21 -15.41 59.43
N LEU A 195 -66.28 -16.10 58.29
CA LEU A 195 -67.48 -16.82 57.84
C LEU A 195 -67.76 -18.04 58.73
N GLU A 196 -66.75 -18.87 59.02
CA GLU A 196 -66.89 -19.98 59.99
C GLU A 196 -67.38 -19.51 61.37
N GLU A 197 -66.87 -18.39 61.87
CA GLU A 197 -67.27 -17.83 63.17
C GLU A 197 -68.71 -17.30 63.14
N GLN A 198 -69.15 -16.74 62.01
CA GLN A 198 -70.57 -16.38 61.81
C GLN A 198 -71.47 -17.61 61.67
N GLU A 199 -71.02 -18.70 61.07
CA GLU A 199 -71.79 -19.94 60.98
C GLU A 199 -71.88 -20.67 62.31
N LYS A 200 -70.80 -20.72 63.10
CA LYS A 200 -70.82 -21.24 64.48
C LYS A 200 -71.82 -20.45 65.35
N LYS A 201 -71.77 -19.12 65.33
CA LYS A 201 -72.75 -18.27 66.04
C LYS A 201 -74.21 -18.49 65.61
N LYS A 202 -74.46 -18.88 64.34
CA LYS A 202 -75.80 -19.28 63.87
C LYS A 202 -76.20 -20.67 64.37
N GLN A 203 -75.25 -21.61 64.47
CA GLN A 203 -75.47 -22.95 65.04
C GLN A 203 -75.76 -22.86 66.55
N ASP A 204 -74.94 -22.10 67.30
CA ASP A 204 -75.13 -21.86 68.74
C ASP A 204 -76.52 -21.27 69.03
N ALA A 205 -76.91 -20.21 68.31
CA ALA A 205 -78.22 -19.58 68.46
C ALA A 205 -79.39 -20.50 68.04
N TYR A 206 -79.17 -21.40 67.07
CA TYR A 206 -80.17 -22.40 66.67
C TYR A 206 -80.34 -23.50 67.73
N GLU A 207 -79.25 -23.90 68.40
CA GLU A 207 -79.36 -24.78 69.57
C GLU A 207 -80.07 -24.12 70.75
N GLU A 208 -79.82 -22.83 71.02
CA GLU A 208 -80.53 -22.08 72.06
C GLU A 208 -82.03 -22.00 71.75
N PHE A 209 -82.40 -21.66 70.50
CA PHE A 209 -83.79 -21.70 70.04
C PHE A 209 -84.44 -23.09 70.20
N LEU A 210 -83.72 -24.18 69.94
CA LEU A 210 -84.21 -25.54 70.16
C LEU A 210 -84.42 -25.84 71.66
N LYS A 211 -83.54 -25.37 72.54
CA LYS A 211 -83.66 -25.49 74.00
C LYS A 211 -84.86 -24.69 74.52
N GLU A 212 -85.06 -23.46 74.05
CA GLU A 212 -86.24 -22.65 74.36
C GLU A 212 -87.54 -23.30 73.87
N LYS A 213 -87.57 -23.80 72.62
CA LYS A 213 -88.74 -24.50 72.07
C LYS A 213 -89.14 -25.70 72.93
N LEU A 214 -88.19 -26.54 73.34
CA LEU A 214 -88.46 -27.70 74.20
C LEU A 214 -89.01 -27.28 75.57
N MET A 215 -88.52 -26.17 76.13
CA MET A 215 -89.06 -25.61 77.38
C MET A 215 -90.50 -25.08 77.20
N ILE A 216 -90.80 -24.44 76.07
CA ILE A 216 -92.16 -23.98 75.72
C ILE A 216 -93.09 -25.18 75.51
N ASP A 217 -92.67 -26.21 74.77
CA ASP A 217 -93.44 -27.44 74.56
C ASP A 217 -93.76 -28.14 75.91
N GLU A 218 -92.84 -28.10 76.90
CA GLU A 218 -93.13 -28.60 78.25
C GLU A 218 -94.10 -27.71 79.04
N ILE A 219 -94.01 -26.38 78.95
CA ILE A 219 -94.97 -25.47 79.59
C ILE A 219 -96.38 -25.70 79.02
N VAL A 220 -96.50 -25.81 77.69
CA VAL A 220 -97.76 -26.11 77.01
C VAL A 220 -98.33 -27.46 77.46
N ARG A 221 -97.49 -28.50 77.61
CA ARG A 221 -97.89 -29.78 78.19
C ARG A 221 -98.49 -29.63 79.60
N LYS A 222 -97.80 -28.92 80.49
CA LYS A 222 -98.26 -28.69 81.89
C LYS A 222 -99.61 -27.96 81.92
N ILE A 223 -99.79 -26.94 81.06
CA ILE A 223 -101.08 -26.24 80.91
C ILE A 223 -102.17 -27.21 80.47
N TYR A 224 -101.93 -28.07 79.47
CA TYR A 224 -102.93 -29.07 79.05
C TYR A 224 -103.24 -30.10 80.13
N GLU A 225 -102.26 -30.50 80.96
CA GLU A 225 -102.46 -31.43 82.08
C GLU A 225 -103.30 -30.77 83.20
N GLU A 226 -103.02 -29.52 83.57
CA GLU A 226 -103.82 -28.76 84.56
C GLU A 226 -105.25 -28.49 84.06
N ASP A 227 -105.41 -28.09 82.79
CA ASP A 227 -106.72 -27.80 82.19
C ASP A 227 -107.59 -29.06 82.07
N GLN A 228 -106.98 -30.24 81.84
CA GLN A 228 -107.68 -31.54 81.93
C GLN A 228 -108.10 -31.87 83.37
N MET A 229 -107.24 -31.63 84.37
CA MET A 229 -107.56 -31.89 85.78
C MET A 229 -108.68 -30.96 86.29
N GLU A 230 -108.68 -29.67 85.90
CA GLU A 230 -109.78 -28.76 86.24
C GLU A 230 -111.09 -29.18 85.57
N ARG A 231 -111.05 -29.57 84.28
CA ARG A 231 -112.23 -30.13 83.59
C ARG A 231 -112.79 -31.35 84.30
N GLN A 232 -111.94 -32.27 84.77
CA GLN A 232 -112.39 -33.45 85.52
C GLN A 232 -113.05 -33.06 86.85
N LEU A 233 -112.42 -32.22 87.67
CA LEU A 233 -112.98 -31.72 88.93
C LEU A 233 -114.31 -30.98 88.74
N LYS A 234 -114.44 -30.22 87.65
CA LYS A 234 -115.67 -29.53 87.26
C LYS A 234 -116.77 -30.52 86.84
N LEU A 235 -116.41 -31.58 86.14
CA LEU A 235 -117.32 -32.65 85.70
C LEU A 235 -117.78 -33.52 86.90
N GLU A 236 -116.93 -33.73 87.91
CA GLU A 236 -117.35 -34.36 89.18
C GLU A 236 -118.32 -33.49 89.98
N LYS A 237 -118.06 -32.18 90.10
CA LYS A 237 -119.01 -31.22 90.70
C LYS A 237 -120.34 -31.18 89.93
N MET A 238 -120.30 -31.28 88.60
CA MET A 238 -121.50 -31.45 87.78
C MET A 238 -122.20 -32.79 88.05
N ARG A 239 -121.49 -33.91 88.17
CA ARG A 239 -122.10 -35.22 88.52
C ARG A 239 -122.75 -35.22 89.90
N ALA A 240 -122.12 -34.59 90.90
CA ALA A 240 -122.67 -34.47 92.25
C ALA A 240 -123.95 -33.62 92.27
N THR A 241 -123.94 -32.46 91.61
CA THR A 241 -125.14 -31.62 91.47
C THR A 241 -126.19 -32.27 90.57
N GLN A 242 -125.80 -32.99 89.53
CA GLN A 242 -126.72 -33.78 88.70
C GLN A 242 -127.45 -34.84 89.52
N ARG A 243 -126.78 -35.61 90.39
CA ARG A 243 -127.46 -36.62 91.24
C ARG A 243 -128.58 -36.00 92.09
N TYR A 244 -128.29 -34.91 92.82
CA TYR A 244 -129.31 -34.18 93.57
C TYR A 244 -130.43 -33.61 92.67
N ILE A 245 -130.07 -33.10 91.48
CA ILE A 245 -131.04 -32.63 90.48
C ILE A 245 -131.84 -33.80 89.88
N GLU A 246 -131.33 -35.02 89.85
CA GLU A 246 -131.93 -36.21 89.26
C GLU A 246 -132.84 -36.94 90.24
N GLU A 247 -132.50 -36.94 91.54
CA GLU A 247 -133.42 -37.23 92.64
C GLU A 247 -134.62 -36.26 92.59
N PHE A 248 -134.36 -34.94 92.62
CA PHE A 248 -135.40 -33.91 92.54
C PHE A 248 -136.15 -33.91 91.20
N LYS A 249 -135.51 -34.31 90.08
CA LYS A 249 -136.20 -34.48 88.78
C LYS A 249 -136.96 -35.77 88.68
N ASN A 250 -136.67 -36.83 89.44
CA ASN A 250 -137.56 -37.98 89.49
C ASN A 250 -138.87 -37.58 90.19
N GLU A 251 -138.78 -36.88 91.33
CA GLU A 251 -139.93 -36.23 91.98
C GLU A 251 -140.65 -35.26 91.02
N GLN A 252 -139.92 -34.40 90.31
CA GLN A 252 -140.52 -33.43 89.39
C GLN A 252 -140.95 -34.03 88.04
N ALA A 253 -140.48 -35.20 87.59
CA ALA A 253 -140.92 -35.85 86.35
C ALA A 253 -142.21 -36.66 86.57
N ILE A 254 -142.37 -37.24 87.78
CA ILE A 254 -143.65 -37.70 88.31
C ILE A 254 -144.69 -36.56 88.31
N TRP A 255 -144.24 -35.29 88.35
CA TRP A 255 -145.08 -34.11 88.16
C TRP A 255 -145.19 -33.62 86.69
N LYS A 256 -144.09 -33.53 85.93
CA LYS A 256 -144.02 -32.88 84.59
C LYS A 256 -144.42 -33.76 83.41
N ARG A 257 -144.39 -35.08 83.53
CA ARG A 257 -144.96 -35.99 82.52
C ARG A 257 -146.46 -35.76 82.30
N LYS A 258 -147.09 -35.01 83.21
CA LYS A 258 -148.44 -34.48 83.09
C LYS A 258 -148.56 -33.25 82.12
N LYS A 259 -147.63 -32.92 81.15
CA LYS A 259 -147.60 -31.56 80.47
C LYS A 259 -147.05 -31.08 79.00
N ARG A 260 -146.16 -31.64 78.06
CA ARG A 260 -145.29 -30.78 77.03
C ARG A 260 -144.51 -31.23 75.61
N GLU A 261 -143.78 -30.31 74.75
CA GLU A 261 -143.12 -30.14 73.25
C GLU A 261 -141.57 -29.48 72.81
N GLU A 262 -140.96 -29.21 71.49
CA GLU A 262 -139.61 -28.40 70.93
C GLU A 262 -138.89 -28.42 69.34
N MET A 263 -137.94 -27.50 68.67
CA MET A 263 -136.97 -27.53 67.31
C MET A 263 -136.10 -26.28 66.45
N GLU A 264 -135.03 -26.38 65.46
CA GLU A 264 -134.01 -25.30 64.70
C GLU A 264 -133.12 -25.41 63.19
N GLU A 265 -132.32 -24.42 62.45
CA GLU A 265 -131.45 -24.43 61.02
C GLU A 265 -130.33 -23.31 60.27
N GLU A 266 -129.57 -23.51 59.02
CA GLU A 266 -128.82 -22.75 57.73
C GLU A 266 -127.30 -22.08 57.22
N ASN A 267 -126.95 -21.49 55.93
CA ASN A 267 -125.68 -21.37 54.86
C ASN A 267 -124.78 -20.07 54.17
N ARG A 268 -123.68 -20.14 53.20
CA ARG A 268 -122.67 -19.06 52.45
C ARG A 268 -121.65 -19.29 51.08
N LYS A 269 -120.98 -18.35 50.17
CA LYS A 269 -119.92 -18.46 48.88
C LYS A 269 -119.09 -17.20 48.02
N ILE A 270 -117.99 -17.26 47.04
CA ILE A 270 -117.42 -16.24 45.85
C ILE A 270 -115.83 -16.06 45.15
N MET A 271 -115.40 -15.39 43.92
CA MET A 271 -114.06 -14.63 43.25
C MET A 271 -113.10 -14.86 41.82
N GLU A 272 -112.32 -13.88 41.04
CA GLU A 272 -111.19 -13.98 39.81
C GLU A 272 -110.37 -12.75 38.88
N PHE A 273 -109.17 -12.89 38.05
CA PHE A 273 -108.46 -12.37 36.63
C PHE A 273 -107.32 -11.19 36.05
N ALA A 274 -106.36 -11.31 34.94
CA ALA A 274 -105.68 -10.34 33.76
C ALA A 274 -104.06 -9.94 33.25
N ASN A 275 -103.56 -9.54 31.91
CA ASN A 275 -102.35 -8.59 31.26
C ASN A 275 -101.17 -8.83 29.99
N MET A 276 -100.49 -7.87 29.10
CA MET A 276 -99.14 -7.87 28.11
C MET A 276 -98.60 -6.76 26.88
N GLN A 277 -97.28 -6.57 26.24
CA GLN A 277 -96.71 -5.71 24.93
C GLN A 277 -95.11 -5.54 24.23
N GLN A 278 -94.76 -4.90 22.96
CA GLN A 278 -93.59 -4.20 22.01
C GLN A 278 -92.06 -4.61 21.42
N GLN A 279 -91.51 -4.24 20.15
CA GLN A 279 -90.03 -4.28 19.58
C GLN A 279 -89.58 -3.62 18.14
N ARG A 280 -88.35 -2.99 17.85
CA ARG A 280 -87.52 -2.85 16.52
C ARG A 280 -86.27 -1.83 16.40
N GLU A 281 -85.09 -2.12 15.73
CA GLU A 281 -84.11 -1.20 14.96
C GLU A 281 -82.74 -1.83 14.40
N GLU A 282 -82.11 -1.36 13.25
CA GLU A 282 -80.92 -1.99 12.48
C GLU A 282 -79.98 -1.05 11.54
N ASP A 283 -78.68 -1.41 11.25
CA ASP A 283 -77.68 -1.28 10.05
C ASP A 283 -77.02 0.00 9.28
N ARG A 284 -75.74 -0.09 8.65
CA ARG A 284 -75.09 0.62 7.38
C ARG A 284 -73.46 0.68 7.00
N MET A 285 -72.84 0.58 5.70
CA MET A 285 -71.33 0.89 5.16
C MET A 285 -70.72 0.74 3.60
N ALA A 286 -69.46 1.20 3.08
CA ALA A 286 -68.84 1.32 1.59
C ALA A 286 -67.20 1.28 1.14
N LYS A 287 -66.63 1.39 -0.17
CA LYS A 287 -65.14 1.13 -0.79
C LYS A 287 -64.52 1.73 -2.24
N ALA A 288 -63.19 1.56 -2.79
CA ALA A 288 -62.45 2.04 -4.14
C ALA A 288 -60.99 1.37 -4.68
N GLN A 289 -59.98 1.60 -5.70
CA GLN A 289 -59.44 2.38 -7.00
C GLN A 289 -58.01 1.92 -7.80
N LEU A 290 -57.46 2.31 -9.09
CA LEU A 290 -56.17 1.82 -9.92
C LEU A 290 -55.31 2.60 -11.19
N PRO A 291 -54.04 2.22 -11.76
CA PRO A 291 -52.96 2.94 -12.70
C PRO A 291 -52.39 2.47 -14.21
N LYS A 292 -51.27 3.00 -14.95
CA LYS A 292 -50.75 2.85 -16.48
C LYS A 292 -49.20 3.24 -17.05
N THR A 293 -48.60 2.93 -18.32
CA THR A 293 -47.15 3.23 -18.98
C THR A 293 -46.73 3.13 -20.61
N LEU A 294 -45.48 3.49 -21.25
CA LEU A 294 -44.88 3.35 -22.75
C LEU A 294 -43.30 3.82 -23.14
N LYS A 295 -42.43 3.91 -24.29
CA LYS A 295 -42.07 3.57 -25.82
C LYS A 295 -40.58 3.99 -26.52
N SER A 296 -40.02 3.62 -27.79
CA SER A 296 -38.66 4.05 -28.55
C SER A 296 -38.27 3.72 -30.16
N TYR A 297 -37.12 4.17 -30.91
CA TYR A 297 -36.62 3.96 -32.44
C TYR A 297 -35.13 4.40 -33.10
N LYS A 298 -34.54 3.97 -34.35
CA LYS A 298 -33.32 4.55 -35.26
C LYS A 298 -32.67 3.85 -36.65
N ILE A 299 -31.81 4.48 -37.62
CA ILE A 299 -30.60 4.04 -38.61
C ILE A 299 -30.38 4.39 -40.24
N SER A 300 -29.16 4.34 -41.01
CA SER A 300 -28.81 4.68 -42.54
C SER A 300 -27.39 4.37 -43.37
N ASP A 301 -27.20 4.63 -44.77
CA ASP A 301 -25.99 4.95 -45.82
C ASP A 301 -25.01 3.95 -46.73
N VAL A 302 -24.12 4.10 -47.86
CA VAL A 302 -23.67 4.90 -49.19
C VAL A 302 -22.41 4.34 -50.16
N SER A 303 -22.09 4.64 -51.53
CA SER A 303 -20.81 4.25 -52.45
C SER A 303 -20.48 4.77 -54.02
N PHE A 304 -19.30 4.52 -54.80
CA PHE A 304 -18.82 4.87 -56.30
C PHE A 304 -17.40 4.26 -56.96
N LYS A 305 -16.63 4.38 -58.18
CA LYS A 305 -16.38 4.86 -59.71
C LYS A 305 -14.96 4.34 -60.45
N ASN A 306 -14.21 4.48 -61.68
CA ASN A 306 -14.03 4.89 -63.21
C ASN A 306 -12.57 4.44 -63.94
N CYS A 307 -11.85 4.57 -65.18
CA CYS A 307 -11.74 4.99 -66.74
C CYS A 307 -10.41 4.55 -67.68
N LEU A 308 -10.16 4.84 -69.07
CA LEU A 308 -9.03 4.40 -70.14
C LEU A 308 -8.74 5.27 -71.54
N GLN A 309 -7.92 5.18 -72.73
CA GLN A 309 -6.70 4.52 -73.53
C GLN A 309 -6.27 5.06 -75.09
N CYS A 310 -5.11 4.78 -75.89
CA CYS A 310 -4.68 5.26 -77.37
C CYS A 310 -3.46 4.62 -78.32
N ILE A 311 -3.07 4.99 -79.67
CA ILE A 311 -2.04 4.39 -80.75
C ILE A 311 -1.45 5.16 -82.13
N SER A 312 -0.45 4.67 -83.05
CA SER A 312 -0.06 5.09 -84.56
C SER A 312 1.41 4.85 -85.36
N ILE A 313 1.68 4.88 -86.78
CA ILE A 313 3.00 4.62 -87.69
C ILE A 313 3.20 4.99 -89.32
N PHE A 314 4.40 5.00 -90.10
CA PHE A 314 4.70 5.16 -91.68
C PHE A 314 6.21 5.03 -92.44
N VAL A 315 6.52 4.96 -93.85
CA VAL A 315 7.90 4.91 -94.69
C VAL A 315 8.05 4.94 -96.37
N GLU A 316 9.21 5.26 -97.16
CA GLU A 316 9.54 5.11 -98.75
C GLU A 316 11.01 5.51 -99.49
N LEU A 317 11.45 5.17 -100.82
CA LEU A 317 12.35 5.87 -101.96
C LEU A 317 13.38 5.13 -103.08
N ARG A 318 13.89 5.67 -104.31
CA ARG A 318 14.82 5.07 -105.48
C ARG A 318 15.61 5.94 -106.68
N GLN A 319 16.64 5.51 -107.59
CA GLN A 319 17.40 6.23 -108.81
C GLN A 319 18.28 5.51 -110.08
N THR A 320 19.15 6.15 -111.01
CA THR A 320 19.70 5.78 -112.48
C THR A 320 21.14 6.30 -113.19
N TYR A 321 21.63 6.05 -114.52
CA TYR A 321 23.01 6.40 -115.26
C TYR A 321 23.28 6.43 -116.92
N GLU A 322 24.52 6.66 -117.60
CA GLU A 322 24.89 6.92 -119.16
C GLU A 322 26.43 6.76 -119.84
N ALA A 323 26.83 6.83 -121.22
CA ALA A 323 28.27 6.80 -121.96
C ALA A 323 28.59 7.00 -123.60
N GLN A 324 29.87 7.21 -124.21
CA GLN A 324 30.29 7.61 -125.71
C GLN A 324 31.60 7.08 -126.64
N LEU A 325 32.27 7.81 -127.68
CA LEU A 325 32.98 7.34 -129.05
C LEU A 325 34.52 7.55 -129.69
N ALA A 326 34.89 8.11 -130.95
CA ALA A 326 35.94 7.62 -132.05
C ALA A 326 37.13 8.44 -132.92
N PHE A 327 37.60 8.10 -134.22
CA PHE A 327 38.83 8.48 -135.14
C PHE A 327 40.26 8.29 -134.60
N ARG A 328 40.28 8.06 -133.30
CA ARG A 328 40.95 6.96 -132.63
C ARG A 328 42.44 6.71 -132.91
N LYS A 329 42.95 6.17 -134.04
CA LYS A 329 44.14 5.28 -133.95
C LYS A 329 45.55 5.87 -133.73
N ILE A 330 45.97 6.96 -134.38
CA ILE A 330 47.28 7.61 -134.04
C ILE A 330 47.11 8.59 -132.88
N VAL A 331 45.95 9.26 -132.85
CA VAL A 331 45.39 9.95 -131.69
C VAL A 331 45.58 9.07 -130.43
N LEU A 332 45.19 7.79 -130.47
CA LEU A 332 45.36 6.75 -129.44
C LEU A 332 46.80 6.49 -129.00
N GLN A 333 47.84 6.77 -129.80
CA GLN A 333 49.22 6.47 -129.42
C GLN A 333 49.88 7.63 -128.68
N ALA A 334 49.68 8.87 -129.14
CA ALA A 334 50.02 10.04 -128.33
C ALA A 334 49.15 10.11 -127.07
N LEU A 335 47.86 9.78 -127.19
CA LEU A 335 47.01 9.52 -126.01
C LEU A 335 47.51 8.33 -125.21
N GLN A 336 48.14 7.28 -125.74
CA GLN A 336 48.67 6.20 -124.88
C GLN A 336 49.85 6.68 -124.04
N GLU A 337 50.77 7.49 -124.57
CA GLU A 337 51.87 8.04 -123.78
C GLU A 337 51.40 9.13 -122.80
N GLU A 338 50.50 10.02 -123.20
CA GLU A 338 49.88 10.99 -122.28
C GLU A 338 48.94 10.32 -121.27
N GLU A 339 48.17 9.30 -121.66
CA GLU A 339 47.39 8.44 -120.76
C GLU A 339 48.30 7.60 -119.89
N GLU A 340 49.52 7.21 -120.28
CA GLU A 340 50.41 6.44 -119.41
C GLU A 340 51.14 7.34 -118.41
N ALA A 341 51.57 8.53 -118.81
CA ALA A 341 52.00 9.57 -117.87
C ALA A 341 50.85 10.00 -116.93
N PHE A 342 49.63 10.15 -117.45
CA PHE A 342 48.44 10.46 -116.67
C PHE A 342 48.02 9.28 -115.79
N ARG A 343 48.04 8.02 -116.26
CA ARG A 343 47.80 6.81 -115.46
C ARG A 343 48.84 6.68 -114.38
N GLN A 344 50.14 6.89 -114.65
CA GLN A 344 51.18 6.85 -113.61
C GLN A 344 50.97 7.97 -112.58
N LYS A 345 50.65 9.20 -113.01
CA LYS A 345 50.34 10.33 -112.12
C LYS A 345 49.05 10.11 -111.33
N MET A 346 48.03 9.50 -111.93
CA MET A 346 46.77 9.13 -111.29
C MET A 346 46.92 7.92 -110.38
N LEU A 347 47.76 6.93 -110.71
CA LEU A 347 48.10 5.79 -109.83
C LEU A 347 48.94 6.25 -108.64
N ALA A 348 49.87 7.18 -108.83
CA ALA A 348 50.57 7.82 -107.73
C ALA A 348 49.62 8.67 -106.86
N LYS A 349 48.69 9.41 -107.47
CA LYS A 349 47.64 10.15 -106.76
C LYS A 349 46.70 9.21 -106.01
N PHE A 350 46.22 8.13 -106.63
CA PHE A 350 45.38 7.12 -106.02
C PHE A 350 46.12 6.37 -104.91
N ALA A 351 47.41 6.06 -105.06
CA ALA A 351 48.20 5.44 -103.99
C ALA A 351 48.38 6.36 -102.77
N GLU A 352 48.56 7.68 -102.98
CA GLU A 352 48.64 8.63 -101.87
C GLU A 352 47.25 8.97 -101.30
N ASP A 353 46.19 9.03 -102.12
CA ASP A 353 44.79 9.15 -101.69
C ASP A 353 44.35 7.89 -100.88
N ASP A 354 44.70 6.68 -101.32
CA ASP A 354 44.48 5.40 -100.64
C ASP A 354 45.23 5.36 -99.31
N ARG A 355 46.48 5.85 -99.28
CA ARG A 355 47.28 5.97 -98.06
C ARG A 355 46.66 6.98 -97.09
N ILE A 356 46.17 8.10 -97.60
CA ILE A 356 45.41 9.11 -96.84
C ILE A 356 44.08 8.52 -96.36
N GLU A 357 43.39 7.70 -97.15
CA GLU A 357 42.17 7.01 -96.72
C GLU A 357 42.47 5.95 -95.65
N GLN A 358 43.51 5.14 -95.79
CA GLN A 358 43.94 4.18 -94.76
C GLN A 358 44.27 4.89 -93.44
N MET A 359 45.04 5.98 -93.50
CA MET A 359 45.35 6.81 -92.32
C MET A 359 44.09 7.46 -91.72
N ASN A 360 43.16 7.95 -92.56
CA ASN A 360 41.88 8.49 -92.09
C ASN A 360 40.94 7.42 -91.53
N ALA A 361 40.92 6.21 -92.09
CA ALA A 361 40.16 5.07 -91.61
C ALA A 361 40.71 4.58 -90.27
N GLN A 362 42.04 4.50 -90.12
CA GLN A 362 42.69 4.24 -88.83
C GLN A 362 42.34 5.33 -87.81
N LYS A 363 42.41 6.61 -88.19
CA LYS A 363 42.04 7.75 -87.33
C LYS A 363 40.55 7.76 -86.94
N ARG A 364 39.65 7.35 -87.84
CA ARG A 364 38.21 7.13 -87.56
C ARG A 364 38.02 5.98 -86.57
N ARG A 365 38.68 4.83 -86.79
CA ARG A 365 38.65 3.66 -85.88
C ARG A 365 39.19 4.00 -84.49
N MET A 366 40.31 4.72 -84.41
CA MET A 366 40.87 5.19 -83.13
C MET A 366 39.90 6.12 -82.40
N LYS A 367 39.34 7.14 -83.06
CA LYS A 367 38.33 8.01 -82.46
C LYS A 367 37.07 7.27 -82.02
N GLN A 368 36.57 6.32 -82.81
CA GLN A 368 35.43 5.47 -82.41
C GLN A 368 35.75 4.63 -81.18
N LEU A 369 36.97 4.10 -81.07
CA LEU A 369 37.44 3.34 -79.92
C LEU A 369 37.69 4.23 -78.68
N GLU A 370 38.14 5.47 -78.87
CA GLU A 370 38.24 6.50 -77.81
C GLU A 370 36.86 6.90 -77.29
N HIS A 371 35.92 7.23 -78.18
CA HIS A 371 34.53 7.55 -77.82
C HIS A 371 33.83 6.37 -77.14
N ARG A 372 34.04 5.15 -77.64
CA ARG A 372 33.52 3.92 -77.02
C ARG A 372 34.09 3.75 -75.60
N LYS A 373 35.40 3.87 -75.40
CA LYS A 373 36.04 3.82 -74.08
C LYS A 373 35.56 4.93 -73.15
N ALA A 374 35.27 6.12 -73.66
CA ALA A 374 34.70 7.21 -72.87
C ALA A 374 33.26 6.90 -72.40
N VAL A 375 32.43 6.32 -73.27
CA VAL A 375 31.07 5.87 -72.90
C VAL A 375 31.12 4.68 -71.93
N GLU A 376 32.00 3.71 -72.16
CA GLU A 376 32.22 2.56 -71.24
C GLU A 376 32.68 3.06 -69.86
N LYS A 377 33.59 4.04 -69.78
CA LYS A 377 33.96 4.71 -68.52
C LYS A 377 32.79 5.41 -67.83
N LEU A 378 31.97 6.18 -68.56
CA LEU A 378 30.80 6.85 -67.98
C LEU A 378 29.76 5.85 -67.44
N ILE A 379 29.63 4.68 -68.07
CA ILE A 379 28.80 3.58 -67.58
C ILE A 379 29.41 2.95 -66.33
N GLU A 380 30.73 2.67 -66.32
CA GLU A 380 31.44 2.20 -65.13
C GLU A 380 31.34 3.17 -63.94
N GLU A 381 31.52 4.47 -64.18
CA GLU A 381 31.42 5.52 -63.16
C GLU A 381 30.00 5.58 -62.59
N ARG A 382 28.96 5.50 -63.45
CA ARG A 382 27.57 5.43 -63.01
C ARG A 382 27.24 4.14 -62.24
N HIS A 383 27.81 3.00 -62.63
CA HIS A 383 27.67 1.74 -61.89
C HIS A 383 28.39 1.80 -60.54
N LYS A 384 29.59 2.39 -60.46
CA LYS A 384 30.34 2.60 -59.20
C LYS A 384 29.57 3.55 -58.26
N GLN A 385 28.98 4.61 -58.79
CA GLN A 385 28.09 5.50 -58.03
C GLN A 385 26.86 4.74 -57.51
N PHE A 386 26.14 4.00 -58.36
CA PHE A 386 24.96 3.23 -57.94
C PHE A 386 25.28 2.16 -56.89
N LEU A 387 26.43 1.49 -57.00
CA LEU A 387 26.90 0.54 -55.98
C LEU A 387 27.23 1.25 -54.67
N ALA A 388 27.98 2.35 -54.69
CA ALA A 388 28.28 3.14 -53.49
C ALA A 388 27.02 3.79 -52.86
N ASP A 389 26.00 4.12 -53.64
CA ASP A 389 24.70 4.56 -53.14
C ASP A 389 23.96 3.41 -52.44
N LYS A 390 24.01 2.20 -53.00
CA LYS A 390 23.37 1.01 -52.41
C LYS A 390 24.11 0.46 -51.20
N GLU A 391 25.44 0.55 -51.17
CA GLU A 391 26.26 0.24 -50.01
C GLU A 391 25.92 1.20 -48.86
N ARG A 392 25.85 2.51 -49.12
CA ARG A 392 25.41 3.51 -48.11
C ARG A 392 23.97 3.27 -47.62
N GLU A 393 23.02 2.98 -48.50
CA GLU A 393 21.64 2.64 -48.12
C GLU A 393 21.55 1.38 -47.24
N LEU A 394 22.45 0.41 -47.45
CA LEU A 394 22.55 -0.80 -46.61
C LEU A 394 23.25 -0.53 -45.28
N GLU A 395 24.28 0.32 -45.24
CA GLU A 395 24.94 0.75 -44.00
C GLU A 395 24.00 1.59 -43.13
N GLU A 396 23.25 2.52 -43.71
CA GLU A 396 22.24 3.32 -43.02
C GLU A 396 21.15 2.42 -42.40
N ARG A 397 20.61 1.46 -43.15
CA ARG A 397 19.67 0.47 -42.61
C ARG A 397 20.28 -0.36 -41.48
N GLN A 398 21.49 -0.88 -41.64
CA GLN A 398 22.15 -1.62 -40.55
C GLN A 398 22.39 -0.77 -39.30
N LEU A 399 22.64 0.53 -39.44
CA LEU A 399 22.76 1.45 -38.32
C LEU A 399 21.41 1.73 -37.67
N GLU A 400 20.33 1.82 -38.45
CA GLU A 400 18.96 1.93 -37.93
C GLU A 400 18.51 0.65 -37.22
N ASP A 401 18.73 -0.53 -37.80
CA ASP A 401 18.42 -1.83 -37.20
C ASP A 401 19.19 -2.03 -35.88
N ARG A 402 20.48 -1.66 -35.83
CA ARG A 402 21.27 -1.69 -34.58
C ARG A 402 20.75 -0.68 -33.55
N ARG A 403 20.32 0.52 -33.97
CA ARG A 403 19.69 1.51 -33.06
C ARG A 403 18.37 0.99 -32.51
N GLN A 404 17.51 0.41 -33.35
CA GLN A 404 16.25 -0.19 -32.95
C GLN A 404 16.45 -1.38 -32.02
N GLY A 405 17.39 -2.28 -32.32
CA GLY A 405 17.78 -3.40 -31.46
C GLY A 405 18.31 -2.95 -30.09
N ASN A 406 19.14 -1.92 -30.05
CA ASN A 406 19.61 -1.33 -28.79
C ASN A 406 18.46 -0.71 -27.97
N ILE A 407 17.53 0.00 -28.61
CA ILE A 407 16.33 0.54 -27.94
C ILE A 407 15.45 -0.59 -27.43
N TYR A 408 15.26 -1.66 -28.21
CA TYR A 408 14.47 -2.83 -27.80
C TYR A 408 15.09 -3.56 -26.61
N ALA A 409 16.42 -3.73 -26.58
CA ALA A 409 17.13 -4.29 -25.44
C ALA A 409 16.95 -3.43 -24.17
N ILE A 410 17.04 -2.10 -24.28
CA ILE A 410 16.81 -1.20 -23.14
C ILE A 410 15.33 -1.23 -22.69
N VAL A 411 14.38 -1.34 -23.62
CA VAL A 411 12.95 -1.53 -23.29
C VAL A 411 12.76 -2.83 -22.50
N GLU A 412 13.38 -3.93 -22.94
CA GLU A 412 13.28 -5.23 -22.28
C GLU A 412 13.95 -5.24 -20.88
N GLU A 413 15.11 -4.60 -20.74
CA GLU A 413 15.75 -4.40 -19.42
C GLU A 413 14.84 -3.64 -18.45
N GLU A 414 14.27 -2.50 -18.87
CA GLU A 414 13.36 -1.73 -18.00
C GLU A 414 12.02 -2.47 -17.78
N ARG A 415 11.55 -3.31 -18.74
CA ARG A 415 10.39 -4.20 -18.56
C ARG A 415 10.65 -5.19 -17.42
N GLN A 416 11.76 -5.92 -17.48
CA GLN A 416 12.13 -6.91 -16.47
C GLN A 416 12.41 -6.28 -15.11
N LYS A 417 12.98 -5.08 -15.09
CA LYS A 417 13.20 -4.29 -13.87
C LYS A 417 11.87 -3.87 -13.22
N LEU A 418 10.92 -3.31 -13.97
CA LEU A 418 9.57 -3.01 -13.47
C LEU A 418 8.86 -4.26 -12.93
N LEU A 419 9.02 -5.41 -13.61
CA LEU A 419 8.48 -6.69 -13.13
C LEU A 419 9.12 -7.11 -11.80
N LYS A 420 10.45 -7.07 -11.68
CA LYS A 420 11.18 -7.39 -10.44
C LYS A 420 10.81 -6.44 -9.29
N GLU A 421 10.66 -5.15 -9.57
CA GLU A 421 10.30 -4.14 -8.57
C GLU A 421 8.85 -4.22 -8.08
N HIS A 422 7.90 -4.70 -8.90
CA HIS A 422 6.46 -4.63 -8.61
C HIS A 422 5.73 -5.97 -8.48
N ALA A 423 6.11 -7.03 -9.22
CA ALA A 423 5.34 -8.27 -9.25
C ALA A 423 5.28 -8.97 -7.89
N THR A 424 6.39 -8.99 -7.14
CA THR A 424 6.45 -9.51 -5.76
C THR A 424 5.48 -8.78 -4.82
N LYS A 425 5.39 -7.45 -4.92
CA LYS A 425 4.47 -6.60 -4.14
C LYS A 425 3.00 -6.77 -4.55
N LEU A 426 2.76 -7.24 -5.77
CA LEU A 426 1.44 -7.42 -6.41
C LEU A 426 1.02 -8.89 -6.55
N LEU A 427 1.69 -9.81 -5.87
CA LEU A 427 1.34 -11.23 -5.84
C LEU A 427 -0.14 -11.41 -5.48
N GLY A 428 -0.88 -12.13 -6.34
CA GLY A 428 -2.33 -12.33 -6.22
C GLY A 428 -3.22 -11.22 -6.80
N TYR A 429 -2.67 -10.06 -7.17
CA TYR A 429 -3.39 -8.92 -7.76
C TYR A 429 -2.90 -8.53 -9.16
N LEU A 430 -1.92 -9.25 -9.70
CA LEU A 430 -1.28 -9.01 -10.99
C LEU A 430 -2.24 -9.32 -12.17
N PRO A 431 -2.54 -8.36 -13.07
CA PRO A 431 -3.38 -8.60 -14.24
C PRO A 431 -2.84 -9.70 -15.19
N ARG A 432 -3.77 -10.40 -15.86
CA ARG A 432 -3.44 -11.39 -16.91
C ARG A 432 -2.74 -10.69 -18.09
N GLY A 433 -1.79 -11.37 -18.74
CA GLY A 433 -1.01 -10.80 -19.85
C GLY A 433 -0.04 -9.69 -19.42
N ILE A 434 0.72 -9.94 -18.35
CA ILE A 434 1.86 -9.13 -17.89
C ILE A 434 3.16 -9.92 -18.03
N LEU A 435 3.17 -11.15 -17.51
CA LEU A 435 4.22 -12.14 -17.76
C LEU A 435 3.92 -12.78 -19.13
N ARG A 436 4.93 -12.90 -19.99
CA ARG A 436 4.85 -13.52 -21.33
C ARG A 436 5.18 -15.00 -21.26
N ASP A 437 6.34 -15.31 -20.68
CA ASP A 437 6.99 -16.61 -20.76
C ASP A 437 7.34 -17.17 -19.37
N GLU A 438 7.74 -18.44 -19.25
CA GLU A 438 8.14 -19.00 -17.94
C GLU A 438 9.40 -18.32 -17.37
N ASP A 439 10.24 -17.73 -18.23
CA ASP A 439 11.42 -16.98 -17.80
C ASP A 439 11.07 -15.69 -17.04
N ASP A 440 9.94 -15.05 -17.35
CA ASP A 440 9.41 -13.95 -16.54
C ASP A 440 9.05 -14.41 -15.12
N VAL A 441 8.62 -15.67 -14.95
CA VAL A 441 8.30 -16.26 -13.64
C VAL A 441 9.59 -16.65 -12.91
N ASN A 442 10.54 -17.24 -13.63
CA ASN A 442 11.83 -17.68 -13.08
C ASN A 442 12.67 -16.51 -12.55
N MET A 443 12.70 -15.37 -13.26
CA MET A 443 13.46 -14.18 -12.84
C MET A 443 12.91 -13.46 -11.60
N LEU A 444 11.74 -13.88 -11.08
CA LEU A 444 11.10 -13.32 -9.89
C LEU A 444 11.32 -14.16 -8.62
N GLY A 445 12.04 -15.28 -8.74
CA GLY A 445 12.45 -16.12 -7.61
C GLY A 445 11.45 -17.22 -7.23
N GLU A 446 11.95 -18.24 -6.52
CA GLU A 446 11.21 -19.47 -6.24
C GLU A 446 9.89 -19.25 -5.49
N GLU A 447 9.87 -18.39 -4.48
CA GLU A 447 8.66 -18.16 -3.66
C GLU A 447 7.54 -17.49 -4.48
N PHE A 448 7.89 -16.61 -5.41
CA PHE A 448 6.94 -16.07 -6.38
C PHE A 448 6.45 -17.17 -7.31
N ARG A 449 7.35 -18.00 -7.86
CA ARG A 449 7.00 -19.13 -8.74
C ARG A 449 6.04 -20.12 -8.06
N LYS A 450 6.33 -20.55 -6.83
CA LYS A 450 5.49 -21.48 -6.03
C LYS A 450 4.08 -20.89 -5.82
N ALA A 451 3.99 -19.64 -5.37
CA ALA A 451 2.71 -18.99 -5.11
C ALA A 451 1.92 -18.67 -6.40
N TYR A 452 2.61 -18.39 -7.51
CA TYR A 452 1.99 -18.17 -8.82
C TYR A 452 1.47 -19.48 -9.44
N GLN A 453 2.24 -20.56 -9.37
CA GLN A 453 1.83 -21.90 -9.83
C GLN A 453 0.62 -22.41 -9.05
N LYS A 454 0.64 -22.36 -7.71
CA LYS A 454 -0.51 -22.78 -6.90
C LYS A 454 -1.78 -22.01 -7.28
N ARG A 455 -1.72 -20.68 -7.39
CA ARG A 455 -2.89 -19.88 -7.79
C ARG A 455 -3.36 -20.16 -9.22
N LYS A 456 -2.46 -20.56 -10.13
CA LYS A 456 -2.83 -21.01 -11.47
C LYS A 456 -3.65 -22.30 -11.39
N GLU A 457 -3.25 -23.25 -10.55
CA GLU A 457 -3.99 -24.49 -10.28
C GLU A 457 -5.34 -24.21 -9.61
N ASP A 458 -5.37 -23.38 -8.55
CA ASP A 458 -6.61 -22.97 -7.87
C ASP A 458 -7.66 -22.44 -8.87
N VAL A 459 -7.26 -21.53 -9.78
CA VAL A 459 -8.16 -20.94 -10.79
C VAL A 459 -8.69 -21.95 -11.82
N TYR A 460 -7.91 -22.97 -12.19
CA TYR A 460 -8.41 -24.04 -13.08
C TYR A 460 -9.29 -25.07 -12.36
N SER A 461 -9.44 -24.97 -11.03
CA SER A 461 -10.34 -25.82 -10.24
C SER A 461 -11.69 -25.17 -9.90
N GLU A 462 -11.86 -23.86 -10.12
CA GLU A 462 -13.15 -23.15 -9.98
C GLU A 462 -13.98 -23.12 -11.29
N ASP A 463 -13.36 -23.36 -12.45
CA ASP A 463 -13.97 -23.30 -13.80
C ASP A 463 -14.45 -24.69 -14.33
N ASN A 464 -14.60 -25.72 -13.48
CA ASN A 464 -14.95 -27.12 -13.83
C ASN A 464 -16.15 -27.69 -13.04
#